data_AF-A0A382PU02-F1
#
_entry.id   AF-A0A382PU02-F1
#
_cell.length_a   1.000
_cell.length_b   1.000
_cell.length_c   1.000
_cell.angle_alpha   90.00
_cell.angle_beta   90.00
_cell.angle_gamma   90.00
#
_symmetry.space_group_name_H-M   'P 1'
#
loop_
_entity.id
_entity.type
_entity.pdbx_description
1 polymer ?
#
loop_
_entity_poly.entity_id
_entity_poly.type
_entity_poly.pdbx_seq_one_letter_code
_entity_poly.pdbx_strand_id
1 'polypeptide(L)'
;MTNMIDTVIFDLDGTLVDSQPAALGATIDALSRFDVQVTEADLREVFGGGARRLLNNFLERDLGMDRAAEVVEEAIQLRASLQLDLTSEVVLLP
;
A
#
# COMPACT_ATOMS: atom_id res chain seq x y z
N MET A 1 -1.14 36.51 23.75
CA MET A 1 -0.48 35.21 23.54
C MET A 1 -0.82 34.75 22.14
N THR A 2 0.15 34.85 21.23
CA THR A 2 0.07 34.22 19.92
C THR A 2 0.92 32.96 20.02
N ASN A 3 0.30 31.78 20.06
CA ASN A 3 1.02 30.54 19.81
C ASN A 3 1.47 30.59 18.35
N MET A 4 2.68 31.11 18.15
CA MET A 4 3.33 31.14 16.86
C MET A 4 3.74 29.70 16.56
N ILE A 5 3.25 29.14 15.45
CA ILE A 5 3.68 27.81 15.04
C ILE A 5 5.09 27.95 14.48
N ASP A 6 6.07 27.41 15.21
CA ASP A 6 7.48 27.48 14.83
C ASP A 6 7.87 26.42 13.79
N THR A 7 7.09 25.33 13.67
CA THR A 7 7.40 24.22 12.76
C THR A 7 6.14 23.44 12.35
N VAL A 8 6.10 23.04 11.08
CA VAL A 8 5.13 22.09 10.53
C VAL A 8 5.92 20.93 9.90
N ILE A 9 5.56 19.69 10.25
CA ILE A 9 6.13 18.48 9.65
C ILE A 9 5.05 17.87 8.77
N PHE A 10 5.37 17.67 7.50
CA PHE A 10 4.47 17.03 6.54
C PHE A 10 4.86 15.58 6.37
N ASP A 11 3.85 14.71 6.36
CA ASP A 11 4.01 13.36 5.85
C ASP A 11 4.30 13.42 4.34
N LEU A 12 4.89 12.36 3.78
CA LEU A 12 5.22 12.32 2.36
C LEU A 12 4.04 11.78 1.54
N ASP A 13 3.63 10.55 1.85
CA ASP A 13 2.65 9.79 1.08
C ASP A 13 1.23 10.31 1.32
N GLY A 14 0.53 10.69 0.25
CA GLY A 14 -0.83 11.23 0.34
C GLY A 14 -0.93 12.63 0.96
N THR A 15 0.20 13.25 1.31
CA THR A 15 0.26 14.63 1.85
C THR A 15 1.07 15.57 0.95
N LEU A 16 2.32 15.24 0.65
CA LEU A 16 3.15 16.00 -0.30
C LEU A 16 3.12 15.40 -1.71
N VAL A 17 2.83 14.11 -1.79
CA VAL A 17 2.97 13.32 -3.00
C VAL A 17 1.76 12.40 -3.16
N ASP A 18 1.18 12.36 -4.36
CA ASP A 18 0.14 11.40 -4.70
C ASP A 18 0.78 10.06 -5.09
N SER A 19 1.22 9.33 -4.07
CA SER A 19 1.81 7.98 -4.20
C SER A 19 0.77 6.87 -4.08
N GLN A 20 -0.49 7.22 -3.81
CA GLN A 20 -1.57 6.26 -3.59
C GLN A 20 -1.83 5.39 -4.83
N PRO A 21 -1.88 5.91 -6.08
CA PRO A 21 -2.05 5.08 -7.27
C PRO A 21 -0.97 4.00 -7.41
N ALA A 22 0.30 4.38 -7.26
CA ALA A 22 1.43 3.45 -7.30
C ALA A 22 1.36 2.40 -6.18
N ALA A 23 0.98 2.81 -4.97
CA ALA A 23 0.83 1.91 -3.83
C ALA A 23 -0.33 0.92 -3.99
N LEU A 24 -1.43 1.33 -4.63
CA LEU A 24 -2.59 0.48 -4.93
C LEU A 24 -2.29 -0.48 -6.08
N GLY A 25 -1.76 0.02 -7.20
CA GLY A 25 -1.38 -0.79 -8.37
C GLY A 25 -0.40 -1.88 -8.00
N ALA A 26 0.67 -1.54 -7.28
CA ALA A 26 1.65 -2.52 -6.80
C ALA A 26 1.03 -3.59 -5.89
N THR A 27 0.01 -3.23 -5.11
CA THR A 27 -0.69 -4.19 -4.23
C THR A 27 -1.56 -5.14 -5.03
N ILE A 28 -2.32 -4.63 -6.01
CA ILE A 28 -3.15 -5.45 -6.91
C ILE A 28 -2.25 -6.45 -7.66
N ASP A 29 -1.18 -5.95 -8.25
CA ASP A 29 -0.24 -6.78 -9.02
C ASP A 29 0.43 -7.82 -8.14
N ALA A 30 0.86 -7.46 -6.93
CA ALA A 30 1.46 -8.40 -6.00
C ALA A 30 0.48 -9.52 -5.60
N LEU A 31 -0.76 -9.19 -5.24
CA LEU A 31 -1.78 -10.17 -4.86
C LEU A 31 -2.16 -11.09 -6.03
N SER A 32 -2.20 -10.57 -7.26
CA SER A 32 -2.51 -11.36 -8.45
C SER A 32 -1.52 -12.50 -8.68
N ARG A 33 -0.26 -12.37 -8.24
CA ARG A 33 0.76 -13.43 -8.32
C ARG A 33 0.49 -14.61 -7.39
N PHE A 34 -0.38 -14.43 -6.40
CA PHE A 34 -0.81 -15.47 -5.46
C PHE A 34 -2.26 -15.91 -5.72
N ASP A 35 -2.78 -15.68 -6.94
CA ASP A 35 -4.15 -15.98 -7.35
C ASP A 35 -5.24 -15.23 -6.55
N VAL A 36 -4.86 -14.13 -5.86
CA VAL A 36 -5.76 -13.27 -5.10
C VAL A 36 -6.17 -12.08 -5.96
N GLN A 37 -7.46 -11.98 -6.27
CA GLN A 37 -8.01 -10.91 -7.11
C GLN A 37 -8.72 -9.86 -6.25
N VAL A 38 -8.31 -8.61 -6.42
CA VAL A 38 -8.85 -7.45 -5.71
C VAL A 38 -8.94 -6.25 -6.64
N THR A 39 -9.87 -5.36 -6.35
CA THR A 39 -10.03 -4.07 -7.03
C THR A 39 -9.45 -2.94 -6.18
N GLU A 40 -9.22 -1.77 -6.78
CA GLU A 40 -8.87 -0.58 -6.00
C GLU A 40 -9.92 -0.22 -4.95
N ALA A 41 -11.20 -0.49 -5.21
CA ALA A 41 -12.28 -0.23 -4.26
C ALA A 41 -12.11 -1.10 -3.01
N ASP A 42 -11.83 -2.40 -3.20
CA ASP A 42 -11.56 -3.33 -2.10
C ASP A 42 -10.37 -2.87 -1.27
N LEU A 43 -9.28 -2.45 -1.94
CA LEU A 43 -8.09 -1.96 -1.26
C LEU A 43 -8.36 -0.68 -0.46
N ARG A 44 -9.18 0.25 -0.99
CA ARG A 44 -9.52 1.52 -0.32
C ARG A 44 -10.31 1.32 0.97
N GLU A 45 -11.13 0.28 1.07
CA GLU A 45 -11.92 0.00 2.29
C GLU A 45 -11.06 -0.41 3.49
N VAL A 46 -9.92 -1.05 3.23
CA VAL A 46 -8.97 -1.52 4.26
C VAL A 46 -7.64 -0.77 4.21
N PHE A 47 -7.56 0.32 3.44
CA PHE A 47 -6.34 1.09 3.28
C PHE A 47 -5.95 1.76 4.60
N GLY A 48 -4.80 1.36 5.16
CA GLY A 48 -4.27 1.90 6.41
C GLY A 48 -3.64 0.83 7.31
N GLY A 49 -2.58 1.20 8.04
CA GLY A 49 -1.84 0.29 8.92
C GLY A 49 -0.72 -0.51 8.23
N GLY A 50 -0.27 -0.04 7.07
CA GLY A 50 0.94 -0.53 6.38
C GLY A 50 0.73 -1.71 5.44
N ALA A 51 1.72 -1.93 4.58
CA ALA A 51 1.69 -2.93 3.50
C ALA A 51 1.41 -4.36 4.01
N ARG A 52 2.01 -4.74 5.15
CA ARG A 52 1.82 -6.07 5.74
C ARG A 52 0.36 -6.31 6.09
N ARG A 53 -0.29 -5.37 6.78
CA ARG A 53 -1.69 -5.51 7.19
C ARG A 53 -2.62 -5.58 5.99
N LEU A 54 -2.36 -4.72 4.99
CA LEU A 54 -3.14 -4.69 3.75
C LEU A 54 -3.05 -6.02 2.99
N LEU A 55 -1.83 -6.50 2.72
CA LEU A 55 -1.62 -7.75 1.99
C LEU A 55 -2.15 -8.96 2.77
N ASN A 56 -1.85 -9.04 4.07
CA ASN A 56 -2.27 -10.15 4.91
C ASN A 56 -3.80 -10.28 4.97
N ASN A 57 -4.53 -9.16 5.00
CA ASN A 57 -6.01 -9.18 4.99
C ASN A 57 -6.58 -9.94 3.79
N PHE A 58 -6.02 -9.73 2.59
CA PHE A 58 -6.51 -10.38 1.37
C PHE A 58 -5.94 -11.80 1.19
N LEU A 59 -4.70 -12.03 1.61
CA LEU A 59 -4.11 -13.38 1.61
C LEU A 59 -4.86 -14.31 2.57
N GLU A 60 -5.20 -13.84 3.78
CA GLU A 60 -5.97 -14.64 4.74
C GLU A 60 -7.39 -14.92 4.23
N ARG A 61 -8.03 -13.93 3.58
CA ARG A 61 -9.38 -14.06 3.00
C ARG A 61 -9.46 -15.19 1.99
N ASP A 62 -8.47 -15.29 1.09
CA ASP A 62 -8.55 -16.14 -0.09
C ASP A 62 -7.73 -17.44 0.04
N LEU A 63 -6.63 -17.42 0.80
CA LEU A 63 -5.72 -18.58 0.96
C LEU A 63 -5.82 -19.24 2.34
N GLY A 64 -6.46 -18.58 3.31
CA GLY A 64 -6.48 -19.00 4.71
C GLY A 64 -5.20 -18.65 5.47
N MET A 65 -5.28 -18.73 6.81
CA MET A 65 -4.23 -18.22 7.70
C MET A 65 -2.86 -18.88 7.52
N ASP A 66 -2.84 -20.21 7.36
CA ASP A 66 -1.59 -20.96 7.25
C ASP A 66 -0.82 -20.59 5.98
N ARG A 67 -1.52 -20.56 4.83
CA ARG A 67 -0.89 -20.21 3.56
C ARG A 67 -0.55 -18.74 3.48
N ALA A 68 -1.37 -17.85 4.04
CA ALA A 68 -1.08 -16.42 4.13
C ALA A 68 0.22 -16.16 4.91
N ALA A 69 0.42 -16.83 6.04
CA ALA A 69 1.63 -16.69 6.86
C ALA A 69 2.91 -17.11 6.11
N GLU A 70 2.82 -18.09 5.21
CA GLU A 70 3.94 -18.54 4.38
C GLU A 70 4.33 -17.51 3.30
N VAL A 71 3.35 -16.85 2.68
CA VAL A 71 3.57 -16.02 1.48
C VAL A 71 3.56 -14.52 1.74
N VAL A 72 3.14 -14.07 2.93
CA VAL A 72 2.99 -12.63 3.24
C VAL A 72 4.29 -11.84 3.09
N GLU A 73 5.43 -12.42 3.48
CA GLU A 73 6.72 -11.73 3.37
C GLU A 73 7.16 -11.59 1.90
N GLU A 74 6.95 -12.63 1.10
CA GLU A 74 7.21 -12.59 -0.34
C GLU A 74 6.32 -11.55 -1.03
N ALA A 75 5.04 -11.51 -0.67
CA ALA A 75 4.10 -10.52 -1.19
C ALA A 75 4.51 -9.08 -0.84
N ILE A 76 5.05 -8.84 0.37
CA ILE A 76 5.54 -7.51 0.78
C ILE A 76 6.74 -7.08 -0.06
N GLN A 77 7.72 -7.98 -0.26
CA GLN A 77 8.91 -7.67 -1.05
C GLN A 77 8.55 -7.43 -2.52
N LEU A 78 7.66 -8.26 -3.07
CA LEU A 78 7.17 -8.10 -4.43
C LEU A 78 6.46 -6.76 -4.62
N ARG A 79 5.53 -6.41 -3.71
CA ARG A 79 4.84 -5.11 -3.72
C ARG A 79 5.84 -3.96 -3.67
N ALA A 80 6.86 -4.03 -2.81
CA ALA A 80 7.86 -2.98 -2.71
C ALA A 80 8.64 -2.79 -4.01
N SER A 81 9.04 -3.89 -4.67
CA SER A 81 9.69 -3.83 -5.98
C SER A 81 8.78 -3.20 -7.05
N LEU A 82 7.53 -3.65 -7.13
CA LEU A 82 6.55 -3.13 -8.10
C LEU A 82 6.24 -1.65 -7.87
N GLN A 83 6.19 -1.21 -6.61
CA GLN A 83 5.97 0.19 -6.27
C GLN A 83 7.13 1.08 -6.75
N LEU A 84 8.37 0.58 -6.74
CA LEU A 84 9.53 1.30 -7.29
C LEU A 84 9.45 1.42 -8.83
N ASP A 85 8.90 0.42 -9.51
CA ASP A 85 8.70 0.48 -10.97
C ASP A 85 7.61 1.52 -11.35
N LEU A 86 6.68 1.79 -10.44
CA LEU A 86 5.58 2.76 -10.61
C LEU A 86 5.92 4.17 -10.09
N THR A 87 7.15 4.42 -9.62
CA THR A 87 7.53 5.75 -9.09
C THR A 87 7.44 6.87 -10.15
N SER A 88 7.45 6.52 -11.43
CA SER A 88 7.26 7.45 -12.55
C SER A 88 5.83 8.00 -12.66
N GLU A 89 4.85 7.35 -12.03
CA GLU A 89 3.43 7.75 -12.04
C GLU A 89 3.07 8.66 -10.85
N VAL A 90 4.05 8.94 -9.99
CA VAL A 90 3.87 9.70 -8.76
C VAL A 90 3.90 11.20 -9.05
N VAL A 91 2.86 11.93 -8.62
CA VAL A 91 2.69 13.36 -8.88
C VAL A 91 2.80 14.16 -7.57
N LEU A 92 3.35 15.37 -7.62
CA LEU A 92 3.35 16.28 -6.47
C LEU A 92 1.92 16.77 -6.19
N LEU A 93 1.52 16.73 -4.92
CA LEU A 93 0.25 17.33 -4.50
C LEU A 93 0.41 18.88 -4.42
N PRO A 94 -0.64 19.63 -4.79
CA PRO A 94 -0.61 21.10 -4.84
C PRO A 94 -0.49 21.78 -3.47
#